data_AF-J3MQ91-F1
#
_entry.id   AF-J3MQ91-F1
#
_cell.length_a   1.000
_cell.length_b   1.000
_cell.length_c   1.000
_cell.angle_alpha   90.00
_cell.angle_beta   90.00
_cell.angle_gamma   90.00
#
_symmetry.space_group_name_H-M   'P 1'
#
loop_
_entity.id
_entity.type
_entity.pdbx_description
1 polymer ?
#
loop_
_entity_poly.entity_id
_entity_poly.type
_entity_poly.pdbx_seq_one_letter_code
_entity_poly.pdbx_strand_id
1 'polypeptide(L)'
;MGSLDTNPTAFSAFGDEGEAFQPLNVDDVRSYLHKAVDFISDYYKSVESMPVLPNVKPGYLQDELRASPPTYSAPFDVTMKELRTSVVPGMTHWASPNFFAFFPSTNSAAAIAGDLIASAMNTVGFTWQAAPAATEMEVLALDWLAQMLNLPTSFMNRTGEGRGTGGGVILGTTSEAMLEHIRSDVAMAKMFEEFVRGDDRFEVVVPRNFALVCFRIKANSAMTEEEADEANRELMERLNKTGKAYLAHTVVGDRFVLRFAVGSSLQEERHVRSAWELIKKTTTEMMTMN
;
A
#
# COMPACT_ATOMS: atom_id res chain seq x y z
N MET A 1 30.71 33.95 33.84
CA MET A 1 32.00 33.25 33.90
C MET A 1 31.77 31.88 34.50
N GLY A 2 31.66 30.85 33.65
CA GLY A 2 31.63 29.45 34.04
C GLY A 2 32.49 28.72 33.02
N SER A 3 33.63 28.23 33.47
CA SER A 3 34.68 27.62 32.65
C SER A 3 34.13 26.35 31.99
N LEU A 4 34.17 26.27 30.66
CA LEU A 4 34.10 25.01 29.95
C LEU A 4 35.44 24.32 30.15
N ASP A 5 35.44 23.15 30.78
CA ASP A 5 36.61 22.30 30.90
C ASP A 5 37.12 21.94 29.49
N THR A 6 38.18 22.62 29.06
CA THR A 6 38.94 22.29 27.86
C THR A 6 39.87 21.14 28.22
N ASN A 7 39.34 19.92 28.34
CA ASN A 7 40.19 18.74 28.41
C ASN A 7 40.44 18.24 26.96
N PRO A 8 41.63 18.48 26.38
CA PRO A 8 41.91 18.16 24.97
C PRO A 8 42.02 16.65 24.72
N THR A 9 42.01 15.84 25.78
CA THR A 9 42.18 14.38 25.72
C THR A 9 40.87 13.61 25.50
N ALA A 10 39.70 14.28 25.53
CA ALA A 10 38.42 13.63 25.27
C ALA A 10 38.13 13.36 23.78
N PHE A 11 38.96 13.87 22.86
CA PHE A 11 38.78 13.73 21.41
C PHE A 11 39.76 12.74 20.74
N SER A 12 40.60 12.01 21.48
CA SER A 12 41.56 11.07 20.87
C SER A 12 41.02 9.63 20.71
N ALA A 13 39.71 9.46 20.56
CA ALA A 13 39.09 8.13 20.40
C ALA A 13 38.90 7.70 18.92
N PHE A 14 39.62 8.32 17.99
CA PHE A 14 39.73 7.80 16.63
C PHE A 14 41.15 7.26 16.46
N GLY A 15 41.28 5.94 16.67
CA GLY A 15 42.51 5.22 16.35
C GLY A 15 42.83 5.38 14.87
N ASP A 16 44.10 5.67 14.59
CA ASP A 16 44.62 6.11 13.29
C ASP A 16 44.85 4.96 12.28
N GLU A 17 44.06 3.88 12.35
CA GLU A 17 44.21 2.69 11.46
C GLU A 17 42.86 2.08 11.02
N GLY A 18 41.88 2.92 10.68
CA GLY A 18 40.63 2.50 10.04
C GLY A 18 40.21 3.51 8.98
N GLU A 19 39.61 3.04 7.88
CA GLU A 19 39.03 3.93 6.86
C GLU A 19 38.00 4.85 7.52
N ALA A 20 38.10 6.16 7.29
CA ALA A 20 37.19 7.13 7.89
C ALA A 20 35.74 6.87 7.44
N PHE A 21 34.78 7.03 8.36
CA PHE A 21 33.37 6.78 8.06
C PHE A 21 32.85 7.67 6.93
N GLN A 22 32.43 7.04 5.82
CA GLN A 22 31.78 7.69 4.69
C GLN A 22 30.41 7.06 4.42
N PRO A 23 29.29 7.68 4.86
CA PRO A 23 27.96 7.08 4.76
C PRO A 23 27.43 6.91 3.32
N LEU A 24 28.03 7.61 2.35
CA LEU A 24 27.67 7.57 0.93
C LEU A 24 28.84 7.06 0.07
N ASN A 25 29.70 6.20 0.63
CA ASN A 25 30.70 5.53 -0.18
C ASN A 25 30.01 4.69 -1.28
N VAL A 26 30.58 4.72 -2.48
CA VAL A 26 29.91 4.21 -3.68
C VAL A 26 29.72 2.69 -3.67
N ASP A 27 30.56 1.97 -2.91
CA ASP A 27 30.51 0.52 -2.82
C ASP A 27 29.37 0.05 -1.91
N ASP A 28 29.20 0.68 -0.73
CA ASP A 28 28.05 0.42 0.14
C ASP A 28 26.74 0.85 -0.53
N VAL A 29 26.69 2.03 -1.16
CA VAL A 29 25.49 2.49 -1.89
C VAL A 29 25.05 1.45 -2.92
N ARG A 30 25.98 0.97 -3.75
CA ARG A 30 25.68 -0.05 -4.76
C ARG A 30 25.27 -1.38 -4.13
N SER A 31 26.03 -1.86 -3.16
CA SER A 31 25.81 -3.14 -2.49
C SER A 31 24.45 -3.18 -1.78
N TYR A 32 24.11 -2.12 -1.04
CA TYR A 32 22.90 -2.08 -0.22
C TYR A 32 21.66 -1.94 -1.10
N LEU A 33 21.72 -1.09 -2.13
CA LEU A 33 20.62 -0.93 -3.07
C LEU A 33 20.38 -2.20 -3.90
N HIS A 34 21.42 -2.93 -4.33
CA HIS A 34 21.24 -4.21 -5.00
C HIS A 34 20.53 -5.24 -4.10
N LYS A 35 20.95 -5.37 -2.82
CA LYS A 35 20.28 -6.26 -1.86
C LYS A 35 18.84 -5.86 -1.60
N ALA A 36 18.53 -4.57 -1.59
CA ALA A 36 17.17 -4.07 -1.44
C ALA A 36 16.32 -4.41 -2.69
N VAL A 37 16.85 -4.23 -3.90
CA VAL A 37 16.18 -4.58 -5.15
C VAL A 37 15.91 -6.08 -5.25
N ASP A 38 16.88 -6.93 -4.85
CA ASP A 38 16.71 -8.38 -4.79
C ASP A 38 15.58 -8.75 -3.81
N PHE A 39 15.59 -8.15 -2.61
CA PHE A 39 14.52 -8.34 -1.63
C PHE A 39 13.14 -7.92 -2.15
N ILE A 40 13.02 -6.75 -2.78
CA ILE A 40 11.74 -6.25 -3.34
C ILE A 40 11.23 -7.22 -4.41
N SER A 41 12.13 -7.70 -5.27
CA SER A 41 11.79 -8.65 -6.33
C SER A 41 11.27 -9.98 -5.76
N ASP A 42 11.96 -10.51 -4.75
CA ASP A 42 11.54 -11.74 -4.06
C ASP A 42 10.25 -11.56 -3.28
N TYR A 43 10.04 -10.38 -2.68
CA TYR A 43 8.80 -10.03 -2.00
C TYR A 43 7.62 -10.06 -2.97
N TYR A 44 7.69 -9.38 -4.11
CA TYR A 44 6.59 -9.40 -5.09
C TYR A 44 6.31 -10.78 -5.67
N LYS A 45 7.34 -11.63 -5.84
CA LYS A 45 7.15 -13.03 -6.27
C LYS A 45 6.46 -13.91 -5.22
N SER A 46 6.63 -13.60 -3.93
CA SER A 46 6.20 -14.47 -2.83
C SER A 46 5.02 -13.94 -2.01
N VAL A 47 4.67 -12.66 -2.14
CA VAL A 47 3.64 -12.01 -1.30
C VAL A 47 2.26 -12.69 -1.39
N GLU A 48 1.91 -13.29 -2.54
CA GLU A 48 0.65 -14.06 -2.68
C GLU A 48 0.59 -15.28 -1.74
N SER A 49 1.75 -15.86 -1.39
CA SER A 49 1.85 -17.02 -0.50
C SER A 49 1.80 -16.67 1.00
N MET A 50 1.93 -15.39 1.34
CA MET A 50 1.90 -14.89 2.72
C MET A 50 0.46 -14.57 3.15
N PRO A 51 0.11 -14.70 4.44
CA PRO A 51 -1.21 -14.29 4.92
C PRO A 51 -1.38 -12.77 4.77
N VAL A 52 -2.48 -12.32 4.16
CA VAL A 52 -2.70 -10.90 3.87
C VAL A 52 -2.74 -10.05 5.14
N LEU A 53 -3.39 -10.55 6.19
CA LEU A 53 -3.33 -10.01 7.55
C LEU A 53 -2.34 -10.80 8.41
N PRO A 54 -1.51 -10.13 9.21
CA PRO A 54 -0.57 -10.80 10.09
C PRO A 54 -1.30 -11.37 11.31
N ASN A 55 -0.81 -12.49 11.84
CA ASN A 55 -1.30 -13.09 13.07
C ASN A 55 -0.41 -12.70 14.26
N VAL A 56 -0.33 -11.40 14.53
CA VAL A 56 0.48 -10.83 15.63
C VAL A 56 -0.42 -10.02 16.59
N LYS A 57 0.08 -9.78 17.80
CA LYS A 57 -0.61 -8.95 18.81
C LYS A 57 0.08 -7.58 18.95
N PRO A 58 -0.63 -6.54 19.41
CA PRO A 58 -0.01 -5.27 19.77
C PRO A 58 1.16 -5.49 20.74
N GLY A 59 2.31 -4.89 20.43
CA GLY A 59 3.55 -5.03 21.22
C GLY A 59 4.55 -6.06 20.69
N TYR A 60 4.17 -6.99 19.79
CA TYR A 60 5.02 -8.13 19.41
C TYR A 60 6.45 -7.76 18.98
N LEU A 61 6.62 -6.65 18.25
CA LEU A 61 7.92 -6.27 17.70
C LEU A 61 8.92 -5.84 18.79
N GLN A 62 8.43 -5.38 19.94
CA GLN A 62 9.28 -5.02 21.09
C GLN A 62 9.89 -6.26 21.77
N ASP A 63 9.24 -7.42 21.63
CA ASP A 63 9.75 -8.69 22.13
C ASP A 63 10.77 -9.32 21.17
N GLU A 64 10.72 -8.96 19.88
CA GLU A 64 11.61 -9.47 18.82
C GLU A 64 12.88 -8.63 18.64
N LEU A 65 12.79 -7.32 18.85
CA LEU A 65 13.90 -6.38 18.61
C LEU A 65 14.53 -5.88 19.92
N ARG A 66 15.79 -5.45 19.82
CA ARG A 66 16.54 -4.86 20.93
C ARG A 66 15.86 -3.58 21.45
N ALA A 67 15.82 -3.42 22.77
CA ALA A 67 15.14 -2.31 23.45
C ALA A 67 15.88 -0.95 23.38
N SER A 68 17.17 -0.94 23.04
CA SER A 68 18.00 0.27 22.96
C SER A 68 18.87 0.22 21.71
N PRO A 69 19.29 1.35 21.09
CA PRO A 69 20.08 1.33 19.86
C PRO A 69 21.46 0.68 20.02
N PRO A 70 22.03 0.07 18.97
CA PRO A 70 23.37 -0.52 19.00
C PRO A 70 24.47 0.53 19.22
N THR A 71 25.45 0.20 20.05
CA THR A 71 26.67 1.01 20.26
C THR A 71 27.64 0.90 19.08
N TYR A 72 27.64 -0.24 18.39
CA TYR A 72 28.56 -0.55 17.29
C TYR A 72 27.78 -0.85 16.01
N SER A 73 28.41 -0.62 14.86
CA SER A 73 27.85 -0.96 13.56
C SER A 73 27.62 -2.47 13.40
N ALA A 74 26.63 -2.83 12.59
CA ALA A 74 26.42 -4.20 12.12
C ALA A 74 26.41 -4.20 10.58
N PRO A 75 26.79 -5.30 9.93
CA PRO A 75 26.64 -5.44 8.47
C PRO A 75 25.18 -5.30 8.05
N PHE A 76 24.94 -4.71 6.87
CA PHE A 76 23.57 -4.52 6.34
C PHE A 76 22.77 -5.84 6.20
N ASP A 77 23.45 -6.97 6.04
CA ASP A 77 22.80 -8.30 6.02
C ASP A 77 22.10 -8.65 7.33
N VAL A 78 22.57 -8.12 8.46
CA VAL A 78 21.89 -8.27 9.76
C VAL A 78 20.57 -7.49 9.75
N THR A 79 20.58 -6.24 9.29
CA THR A 79 19.37 -5.43 9.13
C THR A 79 18.37 -6.08 8.18
N MET A 80 18.85 -6.57 7.04
CA MET A 80 18.00 -7.25 6.06
C MET A 80 17.48 -8.60 6.56
N LYS A 81 18.18 -9.26 7.50
CA LYS A 81 17.68 -10.45 8.19
C LYS A 81 16.56 -10.08 9.16
N GLU A 82 16.76 -9.08 10.01
CA GLU A 82 15.74 -8.59 10.96
C GLU A 82 14.47 -8.10 10.25
N LEU A 83 14.62 -7.40 9.12
CA LEU A 83 13.50 -7.03 8.24
C LEU A 83 12.68 -8.26 7.85
N ARG A 84 13.35 -9.31 7.35
CA ARG A 84 12.68 -10.55 6.90
C ARG A 84 12.05 -11.34 8.04
N THR A 85 12.69 -11.41 9.20
CA THR A 85 12.26 -12.31 10.29
C THR A 85 11.27 -11.68 11.24
N SER A 86 11.34 -10.36 11.45
CA SER A 86 10.60 -9.69 12.52
C SER A 86 9.62 -8.64 12.00
N VAL A 87 9.93 -7.98 10.87
CA VAL A 87 9.04 -6.96 10.28
C VAL A 87 8.05 -7.58 9.30
N VAL A 88 8.53 -8.28 8.26
CA VAL A 88 7.67 -8.83 7.19
C VAL A 88 6.51 -9.69 7.74
N PRO A 89 6.70 -10.60 8.73
CA PRO A 89 5.61 -11.40 9.26
C PRO A 89 4.53 -10.62 10.03
N GLY A 90 4.83 -9.39 10.47
CA GLY A 90 3.88 -8.50 11.13
C GLY A 90 3.28 -7.43 10.22
N MET A 91 3.58 -7.47 8.92
CA MET A 91 2.98 -6.54 7.96
C MET A 91 1.59 -7.02 7.53
N THR A 92 0.64 -6.09 7.42
CA THR A 92 -0.48 -6.27 6.50
C THR A 92 0.03 -6.10 5.07
N HIS A 93 -0.13 -7.12 4.24
CA HIS A 93 0.43 -7.11 2.88
C HIS A 93 -0.52 -6.42 1.89
N TRP A 94 -0.45 -5.08 1.85
CA TRP A 94 -1.17 -4.25 0.88
C TRP A 94 -0.86 -4.61 -0.58
N ALA A 95 0.37 -5.07 -0.86
CA ALA A 95 0.79 -5.50 -2.19
C ALA A 95 0.26 -6.89 -2.58
N SER A 96 -0.37 -7.63 -1.66
CA SER A 96 -0.91 -8.95 -1.98
C SER A 96 -2.02 -8.82 -3.03
N PRO A 97 -2.09 -9.73 -4.03
CA PRO A 97 -3.21 -9.75 -4.96
C PRO A 97 -4.54 -10.15 -4.29
N ASN A 98 -4.48 -10.65 -3.05
CA ASN A 98 -5.63 -11.03 -2.22
C ASN A 98 -6.03 -9.95 -1.20
N PHE A 99 -5.49 -8.74 -1.33
CA PHE A 99 -5.90 -7.58 -0.54
C PHE A 99 -7.11 -6.91 -1.22
N PHE A 100 -8.28 -6.91 -0.55
CA PHE A 100 -9.54 -6.33 -1.04
C PHE A 100 -10.14 -5.28 -0.09
N ALA A 101 -9.38 -4.87 0.94
CA ALA A 101 -9.80 -3.92 1.95
C ALA A 101 -9.57 -2.47 1.50
N PHE A 102 -10.23 -1.52 2.17
CA PHE A 102 -10.04 -0.08 1.98
C PHE A 102 -10.11 0.39 0.52
N PHE A 103 -9.04 0.98 0.02
CA PHE A 103 -8.75 1.22 -1.38
C PHE A 103 -7.30 0.78 -1.63
N PRO A 104 -7.01 0.13 -2.77
CA PRO A 104 -5.67 -0.39 -3.02
C PRO A 104 -4.63 0.73 -3.13
N SER A 105 -3.45 0.50 -2.56
CA SER A 105 -2.28 1.35 -2.78
C SER A 105 -1.57 0.92 -4.05
N THR A 106 -2.16 1.22 -5.20
CA THR A 106 -1.61 0.87 -6.52
C THR A 106 -0.18 1.40 -6.65
N ASN A 107 0.73 0.59 -7.19
CA ASN A 107 2.13 0.97 -7.37
C ASN A 107 2.69 0.44 -8.71
N SER A 108 3.85 0.92 -9.13
CA SER A 108 4.52 0.51 -10.36
C SER A 108 6.04 0.56 -10.22
N ALA A 109 6.74 -0.23 -11.04
CA ALA A 109 8.21 -0.19 -11.08
C ALA A 109 8.75 1.21 -11.45
N ALA A 110 8.05 1.95 -12.31
CA ALA A 110 8.42 3.31 -12.69
C ALA A 110 8.31 4.29 -11.51
N ALA A 111 7.23 4.21 -10.72
CA ALA A 111 7.07 5.03 -9.51
C ALA A 111 8.15 4.73 -8.46
N ILE A 112 8.40 3.43 -8.19
CA ILE A 112 9.45 3.00 -7.25
C ILE A 112 10.84 3.50 -7.69
N ALA A 113 11.15 3.41 -8.98
CA ALA A 113 12.41 3.91 -9.52
C ALA A 113 12.50 5.45 -9.40
N GLY A 114 11.40 6.16 -9.65
CA GLY A 114 11.31 7.61 -9.46
C GLY A 114 11.60 8.02 -8.02
N ASP A 115 10.94 7.37 -7.04
CA ASP A 115 11.16 7.64 -5.61
C ASP A 115 12.58 7.27 -5.16
N LEU A 116 13.17 6.19 -5.69
CA LEU A 116 14.56 5.83 -5.42
C LEU A 116 15.53 6.91 -5.90
N ILE A 117 15.35 7.39 -7.13
CA ILE A 117 16.20 8.45 -7.71
C ILE A 117 16.01 9.76 -6.94
N ALA A 118 14.76 10.14 -6.63
CA ALA A 118 14.46 11.34 -5.86
C ALA A 118 15.11 11.30 -4.46
N SER A 119 15.03 10.14 -3.78
CA SER A 119 15.66 9.92 -2.48
C SER A 119 17.19 10.01 -2.57
N ALA A 120 17.80 9.47 -3.62
CA ALA A 120 19.24 9.52 -3.81
C ALA A 120 19.75 10.94 -4.14
N MET A 121 18.99 11.72 -4.90
CA MET A 121 19.33 13.11 -5.21
C MET A 121 19.13 14.06 -4.01
N ASN A 122 18.16 13.75 -3.13
CA ASN A 122 17.91 14.44 -1.87
C ASN A 122 17.87 15.98 -1.98
N THR A 123 17.25 16.50 -3.05
CA THR A 123 17.12 17.95 -3.30
C THR A 123 15.97 18.53 -2.50
N VAL A 124 16.09 19.78 -2.02
CA VAL A 124 15.02 20.46 -1.27
C VAL A 124 14.49 21.67 -2.06
N GLY A 125 13.33 21.50 -2.68
CA GLY A 125 12.71 22.51 -3.56
C GLY A 125 11.83 23.54 -2.86
N PHE A 126 12.28 24.15 -1.74
CA PHE A 126 11.48 25.16 -1.02
C PHE A 126 11.34 26.49 -1.78
N THR A 127 12.18 26.70 -2.81
CA THR A 127 12.04 27.75 -3.82
C THR A 127 12.48 27.21 -5.17
N TRP A 128 12.03 27.84 -6.26
CA TRP A 128 12.49 27.50 -7.60
C TRP A 128 14.02 27.53 -7.71
N GLN A 129 14.68 28.56 -7.15
CA GLN A 129 16.15 28.67 -7.19
C GLN A 129 16.87 27.53 -6.44
N ALA A 130 16.24 26.94 -5.42
CA ALA A 130 16.82 25.85 -4.64
C ALA A 130 16.80 24.51 -5.40
N ALA A 131 15.81 24.28 -6.27
CA ALA A 131 15.75 23.09 -7.13
C ALA A 131 14.92 23.34 -8.41
N PRO A 132 15.47 24.05 -9.43
CA PRO A 132 14.70 24.47 -10.60
C PRO A 132 14.05 23.30 -11.34
N ALA A 133 14.81 22.24 -11.60
CA ALA A 133 14.31 21.06 -12.29
C ALA A 133 13.17 20.38 -11.52
N ALA A 134 13.23 20.32 -10.18
CA ALA A 134 12.18 19.72 -9.37
C ALA A 134 10.87 20.53 -9.47
N THR A 135 10.96 21.86 -9.34
CA THR A 135 9.79 22.75 -9.47
C THR A 135 9.18 22.70 -10.86
N GLU A 136 9.99 22.76 -11.93
CA GLU A 136 9.49 22.69 -13.31
C GLU A 136 8.89 21.33 -13.63
N MET A 137 9.48 20.24 -13.10
CA MET A 137 8.97 18.88 -13.30
C MET A 137 7.61 18.69 -12.62
N GLU A 138 7.44 19.21 -11.40
CA GLU A 138 6.17 19.17 -10.69
C GLU A 138 5.06 19.93 -11.45
N VAL A 139 5.38 21.14 -11.94
CA VAL A 139 4.45 21.93 -12.76
C VAL A 139 4.06 21.18 -14.04
N LEU A 140 5.03 20.56 -14.71
CA LEU A 140 4.77 19.78 -15.93
C LEU A 140 3.86 18.58 -15.67
N ALA A 141 4.15 17.81 -14.62
CA ALA A 141 3.37 16.63 -14.26
C ALA A 141 1.92 16.99 -13.85
N LEU A 142 1.71 18.09 -13.10
CA LEU A 142 0.37 18.60 -12.77
C LEU A 142 -0.41 19.01 -14.00
N ASP A 143 0.22 19.73 -14.93
CA ASP A 143 -0.45 20.17 -16.16
C ASP A 143 -0.82 18.96 -17.03
N TRP A 144 0.02 17.94 -17.12
CA TRP A 144 -0.30 16.68 -17.82
C TRP A 144 -1.49 15.96 -17.17
N LEU A 145 -1.52 15.86 -15.85
CA LEU A 145 -2.66 15.27 -15.14
C LEU A 145 -3.94 16.08 -15.36
N ALA A 146 -3.89 17.40 -15.28
CA ALA A 146 -5.03 18.27 -15.54
C ALA A 146 -5.59 18.09 -16.96
N GLN A 147 -4.70 17.93 -17.95
CA GLN A 147 -5.08 17.63 -19.34
C GLN A 147 -5.73 16.26 -19.48
N MET A 148 -5.18 15.21 -18.85
CA MET A 148 -5.77 13.87 -18.85
C MET A 148 -7.15 13.83 -18.21
N LEU A 149 -7.36 14.64 -17.17
CA LEU A 149 -8.66 14.83 -16.52
C LEU A 149 -9.61 15.77 -17.29
N ASN A 150 -9.15 16.34 -18.41
CA ASN A 150 -9.86 17.31 -19.22
C ASN A 150 -10.38 18.52 -18.41
N LEU A 151 -9.55 19.00 -17.46
CA LEU A 151 -9.88 20.16 -16.64
C LEU A 151 -9.77 21.46 -17.46
N PRO A 152 -10.58 22.49 -17.14
CA PRO A 152 -10.44 23.81 -17.75
C PRO A 152 -9.03 24.39 -17.53
N THR A 153 -8.55 25.18 -18.49
CA THR A 153 -7.22 25.82 -18.45
C THR A 153 -7.02 26.73 -17.23
N SER A 154 -8.10 27.20 -16.59
CA SER A 154 -8.04 27.94 -15.33
C SER A 154 -7.40 27.16 -14.17
N PHE A 155 -7.34 25.82 -14.27
CA PHE A 155 -6.69 24.93 -13.29
C PHE A 155 -5.23 24.61 -13.64
N MET A 156 -4.74 25.03 -14.82
CA MET A 156 -3.38 24.74 -15.27
C MET A 156 -2.40 25.83 -14.82
N ASN A 157 -1.15 25.44 -14.56
CA ASN A 157 -0.07 26.36 -14.20
C ASN A 157 0.44 27.13 -15.42
N ARG A 158 0.30 26.56 -16.63
CA ARG A 158 0.66 27.17 -17.91
C ARG A 158 -0.53 27.17 -18.87
N THR A 159 -0.59 28.19 -19.70
CA THR A 159 -1.55 28.32 -20.80
C THR A 159 -0.80 28.71 -22.08
N GLY A 160 -1.48 28.63 -23.23
CA GLY A 160 -0.91 29.08 -24.51
C GLY A 160 -0.51 30.57 -24.53
N GLU A 161 -1.00 31.37 -23.58
CA GLU A 161 -0.74 32.81 -23.45
C GLU A 161 0.27 33.15 -22.33
N GLY A 162 0.85 32.14 -21.65
CA GLY A 162 1.85 32.32 -20.59
C GLY A 162 1.47 31.66 -19.26
N ARG A 163 1.74 32.35 -18.14
CA ARG A 163 1.49 31.83 -16.79
C ARG A 163 -0.02 31.71 -16.54
N GLY A 164 -0.48 30.51 -16.21
CA GLY A 164 -1.87 30.25 -15.82
C GLY A 164 -2.17 30.70 -14.39
N THR A 165 -3.46 30.72 -14.04
CA THR A 165 -3.94 31.07 -12.68
C THR A 165 -4.02 29.86 -11.75
N GLY A 166 -3.76 28.65 -12.25
CA GLY A 166 -3.78 27.42 -11.47
C GLY A 166 -2.58 27.30 -10.53
N GLY A 167 -2.75 26.43 -9.53
CA GLY A 167 -1.71 26.01 -8.59
C GLY A 167 -2.17 24.75 -7.89
N GLY A 168 -1.39 23.67 -7.99
CA GLY A 168 -1.63 22.40 -7.34
C GLY A 168 -0.36 21.94 -6.62
N VAL A 169 -0.52 21.10 -5.61
CA VAL A 169 0.58 20.37 -4.96
C VAL A 169 0.43 18.92 -5.36
N ILE A 170 1.50 18.30 -5.87
CA ILE A 170 1.49 16.86 -6.10
C ILE A 170 1.69 16.16 -4.76
N LEU A 171 0.68 15.41 -4.31
CA LEU A 171 0.90 14.28 -3.42
C LEU A 171 1.20 13.07 -4.33
N GLY A 172 2.47 12.63 -4.33
CA GLY A 172 2.99 11.71 -5.34
C GLY A 172 2.44 10.29 -5.20
N THR A 173 1.76 9.81 -6.25
CA THR A 173 1.68 8.38 -6.66
C THR A 173 1.10 8.16 -8.07
N THR A 174 0.53 9.16 -8.76
CA THR A 174 -0.40 8.87 -9.86
C THR A 174 -0.15 9.72 -11.10
N SER A 175 0.09 9.10 -12.27
CA SER A 175 -0.45 9.60 -13.56
C SER A 175 -0.30 8.72 -14.81
N GLU A 176 0.71 7.86 -14.97
CA GLU A 176 1.03 7.40 -16.35
C GLU A 176 0.59 5.96 -16.74
N ALA A 177 -0.11 5.23 -15.87
CA ALA A 177 -0.71 3.91 -16.21
C ALA A 177 -2.24 3.85 -16.01
N MET A 178 -2.89 4.99 -15.73
CA MET A 178 -4.19 5.03 -15.07
C MET A 178 -5.36 4.52 -15.93
N LEU A 179 -5.47 4.85 -17.23
CA LEU A 179 -6.75 4.64 -17.92
C LEU A 179 -7.05 3.17 -18.29
N GLU A 180 -6.07 2.44 -18.84
CA GLU A 180 -6.23 1.00 -19.12
C GLU A 180 -6.31 0.19 -17.82
N HIS A 181 -5.52 0.56 -16.79
CA HIS A 181 -5.57 -0.07 -15.48
C HIS A 181 -6.93 0.15 -14.77
N ILE A 182 -7.45 1.38 -14.79
CA ILE A 182 -8.80 1.71 -14.26
C ILE A 182 -9.86 0.87 -14.97
N ARG A 183 -9.78 0.72 -16.30
CA ARG A 183 -10.75 -0.10 -17.06
C ARG A 183 -10.66 -1.58 -16.67
N SER A 184 -9.44 -2.12 -16.51
CA SER A 184 -9.22 -3.48 -16.04
C SER A 184 -9.80 -3.71 -14.65
N ASP A 185 -9.54 -2.80 -13.72
CA ASP A 185 -10.06 -2.89 -12.34
C ASP A 185 -11.59 -2.79 -12.31
N VAL A 186 -12.16 -1.87 -13.07
CA VAL A 186 -13.61 -1.70 -13.22
C VAL A 186 -14.25 -2.94 -13.86
N ALA A 187 -13.58 -3.57 -14.84
CA ALA A 187 -14.05 -4.80 -15.47
C ALA A 187 -14.04 -5.98 -14.49
N MET A 188 -12.97 -6.15 -13.71
CA MET A 188 -12.88 -7.17 -12.65
C MET A 188 -13.92 -6.94 -11.56
N ALA A 189 -14.17 -5.70 -11.15
CA ALA A 189 -15.22 -5.37 -10.18
C ALA A 189 -16.62 -5.63 -10.73
N LYS A 190 -16.86 -5.35 -12.02
CA LYS A 190 -18.12 -5.70 -12.70
C LYS A 190 -18.33 -7.21 -12.74
N MET A 191 -17.29 -7.99 -13.07
CA MET A 191 -17.35 -9.45 -13.03
C MET A 191 -17.70 -9.96 -11.63
N PHE A 192 -17.10 -9.40 -10.58
CA PHE A 192 -17.46 -9.75 -9.20
C PHE A 192 -18.91 -9.39 -8.86
N GLU A 193 -19.39 -8.22 -9.30
CA GLU A 193 -20.79 -7.82 -9.12
C GLU A 193 -21.75 -8.82 -9.79
N GLU A 194 -21.43 -9.30 -10.99
CA GLU A 194 -22.21 -10.33 -11.71
C GLU A 194 -22.22 -11.66 -10.95
N PHE A 195 -21.10 -12.04 -10.32
CA PHE A 195 -21.05 -13.22 -9.45
C PHE A 195 -21.95 -13.09 -8.23
N VAL A 196 -21.91 -11.94 -7.54
CA VAL A 196 -22.76 -11.66 -6.37
C VAL A 196 -24.24 -11.70 -6.76
N ARG A 197 -24.61 -11.07 -7.88
CA ARG A 197 -26.00 -11.08 -8.38
C ARG A 197 -26.47 -12.46 -8.83
N GLY A 198 -25.55 -13.35 -9.19
CA GLY A 198 -25.85 -14.72 -9.61
C GLY A 198 -26.07 -15.72 -8.47
N ASP A 199 -25.87 -15.33 -7.21
CA ASP A 199 -26.10 -16.17 -6.04
C ASP A 199 -27.21 -15.58 -5.17
N ASP A 200 -28.35 -16.28 -5.09
CA ASP A 200 -29.56 -15.80 -4.41
C ASP A 200 -29.37 -15.53 -2.91
N ARG A 201 -28.28 -16.00 -2.29
CA ARG A 201 -28.00 -15.72 -0.87
C ARG A 201 -27.49 -14.30 -0.63
N PHE A 202 -27.01 -13.63 -1.67
CA PHE A 202 -26.37 -12.32 -1.56
C PHE A 202 -27.18 -11.24 -2.27
N GLU A 203 -26.86 -9.99 -1.93
CA GLU A 203 -27.34 -8.81 -2.62
C GLU A 203 -26.22 -7.77 -2.79
N VAL A 204 -26.31 -7.00 -3.87
CA VAL A 204 -25.50 -5.79 -4.08
C VAL A 204 -26.27 -4.62 -3.47
N VAL A 205 -25.69 -4.00 -2.44
CA VAL A 205 -26.40 -3.04 -1.57
C VAL A 205 -26.57 -1.67 -2.23
N VAL A 206 -25.58 -1.24 -3.01
CA VAL A 206 -25.59 0.03 -3.75
C VAL A 206 -25.01 -0.15 -5.15
N PRO A 207 -25.42 0.65 -6.15
CA PRO A 207 -24.87 0.57 -7.51
C PRO A 207 -23.34 0.73 -7.52
N ARG A 208 -22.66 -0.15 -8.26
CA ARG A 208 -21.21 -0.09 -8.46
C ARG A 208 -20.87 0.99 -9.49
N ASN A 209 -20.24 2.07 -9.04
CA ASN A 209 -19.79 3.15 -9.91
C ASN A 209 -18.36 2.93 -10.47
N PHE A 210 -17.47 2.33 -9.67
CA PHE A 210 -16.05 2.12 -10.00
C PHE A 210 -15.61 0.68 -9.65
N ALA A 211 -14.40 0.50 -9.09
CA ALA A 211 -13.81 -0.78 -8.75
C ALA A 211 -14.17 -1.29 -7.32
N LEU A 212 -15.21 -0.74 -6.70
CA LEU A 212 -15.68 -1.12 -5.36
C LEU A 212 -17.08 -1.73 -5.46
N VAL A 213 -17.23 -2.96 -4.98
CA VAL A 213 -18.54 -3.62 -4.83
C VAL A 213 -18.90 -3.69 -3.36
N CYS A 214 -20.09 -3.20 -3.02
CA CYS A 214 -20.68 -3.28 -1.69
C CYS A 214 -21.76 -4.36 -1.70
N PHE A 215 -21.55 -5.44 -0.96
CA PHE A 215 -22.43 -6.60 -0.96
C PHE A 215 -22.63 -7.15 0.45
N ARG A 216 -23.68 -7.96 0.62
CA ARG A 216 -23.94 -8.66 1.88
C ARG A 216 -24.74 -9.95 1.63
N ILE A 217 -24.68 -10.88 2.57
CA ILE A 217 -25.68 -11.94 2.72
C ILE A 217 -26.99 -11.24 3.08
N LYS A 218 -28.06 -11.51 2.32
CA LYS A 218 -29.36 -10.85 2.52
C LYS A 218 -30.23 -11.61 3.54
N ALA A 219 -31.06 -10.87 4.27
CA ALA A 219 -32.12 -11.46 5.08
C ALA A 219 -33.11 -12.24 4.21
N ASN A 220 -33.75 -13.26 4.78
CA ASN A 220 -34.76 -14.07 4.09
C ASN A 220 -35.84 -14.53 5.07
N SER A 221 -36.77 -15.38 4.62
CA SER A 221 -37.88 -15.85 5.47
C SER A 221 -37.44 -16.58 6.75
N ALA A 222 -36.21 -17.11 6.79
CA ALA A 222 -35.64 -17.83 7.93
C ALA A 222 -34.56 -17.03 8.68
N MET A 223 -34.20 -15.83 8.23
CA MET A 223 -33.12 -15.01 8.81
C MET A 223 -33.52 -13.55 8.81
N THR A 224 -33.60 -12.96 10.00
CA THR A 224 -33.85 -11.53 10.21
C THR A 224 -32.67 -10.68 9.74
N GLU A 225 -32.89 -9.37 9.67
CA GLU A 225 -31.82 -8.45 9.28
C GLU A 225 -30.68 -8.36 10.31
N GLU A 226 -31.00 -8.47 11.61
CA GLU A 226 -29.97 -8.48 12.68
C GLU A 226 -29.13 -9.76 12.61
N GLU A 227 -29.75 -10.91 12.36
CA GLU A 227 -29.04 -12.17 12.12
C GLU A 227 -28.21 -12.12 10.83
N ALA A 228 -28.70 -11.44 9.79
CA ALA A 228 -27.93 -11.20 8.57
C ALA A 228 -26.71 -10.31 8.84
N ASP A 229 -26.85 -9.27 9.66
CA ASP A 229 -25.71 -8.40 10.05
C ASP A 229 -24.63 -9.20 10.79
N GLU A 230 -25.02 -10.07 11.72
CA GLU A 230 -24.07 -10.93 12.43
C GLU A 230 -23.45 -11.99 11.52
N ALA A 231 -24.24 -12.60 10.62
CA ALA A 231 -23.72 -13.53 9.61
C ALA A 231 -22.70 -12.86 8.67
N ASN A 232 -22.90 -11.60 8.28
CA ASN A 232 -21.94 -10.87 7.47
C ASN A 232 -20.65 -10.53 8.25
N ARG A 233 -20.76 -10.19 9.54
CA ARG A 233 -19.61 -9.99 10.42
C ARG A 233 -18.78 -11.26 10.54
N GLU A 234 -19.42 -12.38 10.86
CA GLU A 234 -18.76 -13.68 10.99
C GLU A 234 -18.13 -14.13 9.67
N LEU A 235 -18.81 -13.91 8.52
CA LEU A 235 -18.25 -14.19 7.20
C LEU A 235 -16.94 -13.41 6.99
N MET A 236 -16.94 -12.10 7.26
CA MET A 236 -15.74 -11.27 7.14
C MET A 236 -14.60 -11.78 8.02
N GLU A 237 -14.89 -12.09 9.29
CA GLU A 237 -13.89 -12.58 10.23
C GLU A 237 -13.30 -13.92 9.80
N ARG A 238 -14.13 -14.87 9.33
CA ARG A 238 -13.65 -16.15 8.82
C ARG A 238 -12.77 -15.97 7.58
N LEU A 239 -13.19 -15.14 6.63
CA LEU A 239 -12.41 -14.84 5.43
C LEU A 239 -11.04 -14.26 5.80
N ASN A 240 -11.02 -13.25 6.67
CA ASN A 240 -9.81 -12.59 7.13
C ASN A 240 -8.88 -13.54 7.89
N LYS A 241 -9.43 -14.45 8.72
CA LYS A 241 -8.66 -15.48 9.45
C LYS A 241 -8.02 -16.52 8.53
N THR A 242 -8.52 -16.71 7.30
CA THR A 242 -7.87 -17.65 6.35
C THR A 242 -6.50 -17.17 5.88
N GLY A 243 -6.21 -15.87 5.98
CA GLY A 243 -5.04 -15.25 5.37
C GLY A 243 -5.10 -15.17 3.83
N LYS A 244 -6.12 -15.74 3.18
CA LYS A 244 -6.26 -15.80 1.71
C LYS A 244 -7.11 -14.68 1.11
N ALA A 245 -7.71 -13.85 1.95
CA ALA A 245 -8.41 -12.64 1.56
C ALA A 245 -8.39 -11.66 2.74
N TYR A 246 -8.34 -10.37 2.46
CA TYR A 246 -8.63 -9.35 3.47
C TYR A 246 -9.73 -8.43 2.96
N LEU A 247 -10.87 -8.44 3.67
CA LEU A 247 -12.01 -7.57 3.43
C LEU A 247 -12.22 -6.64 4.63
N ALA A 248 -12.74 -5.46 4.34
CA ALA A 248 -13.26 -4.53 5.34
C ALA A 248 -14.79 -4.41 5.20
N HIS A 249 -15.43 -3.86 6.23
CA HIS A 249 -16.86 -3.59 6.23
C HIS A 249 -17.15 -2.09 6.24
N THR A 250 -18.42 -1.75 6.06
CA THR A 250 -19.01 -0.45 6.32
C THR A 250 -20.45 -0.62 6.80
N VAL A 251 -21.12 0.47 7.14
CA VAL A 251 -22.53 0.48 7.49
C VAL A 251 -23.27 1.39 6.51
N VAL A 252 -24.30 0.86 5.85
CA VAL A 252 -25.15 1.60 4.91
C VAL A 252 -26.60 1.41 5.31
N GLY A 253 -27.32 2.49 5.62
CA GLY A 253 -28.72 2.41 6.07
C GLY A 253 -28.90 1.48 7.26
N ASP A 254 -28.03 1.59 8.26
CA ASP A 254 -27.98 0.76 9.48
C ASP A 254 -27.74 -0.75 9.24
N ARG A 255 -27.31 -1.14 8.04
CA ARG A 255 -26.93 -2.52 7.70
C ARG A 255 -25.43 -2.71 7.61
N PHE A 256 -24.94 -3.84 8.08
CA PHE A 256 -23.56 -4.26 7.95
C PHE A 256 -23.29 -4.74 6.52
N VAL A 257 -22.32 -4.12 5.86
CA VAL A 257 -22.03 -4.33 4.43
C VAL A 257 -20.56 -4.65 4.23
N LEU A 258 -20.26 -5.70 3.45
CA LEU A 258 -18.91 -6.04 3.05
C LEU A 258 -18.48 -5.21 1.85
N ARG A 259 -17.23 -4.75 1.89
CA ARG A 259 -16.60 -4.00 0.81
C ARG A 259 -15.56 -4.87 0.12
N PHE A 260 -15.72 -5.02 -1.19
CA PHE A 260 -14.76 -5.70 -2.06
C PHE A 260 -14.11 -4.67 -2.98
N ALA A 261 -12.94 -4.16 -2.58
CA ALA A 261 -12.20 -3.16 -3.34
C ALA A 261 -11.16 -3.85 -4.24
N VAL A 262 -11.39 -3.79 -5.56
CA VAL A 262 -10.52 -4.34 -6.59
C VAL A 262 -9.46 -3.29 -6.98
N GLY A 263 -8.26 -3.74 -7.34
CA GLY A 263 -7.21 -2.89 -7.92
C GLY A 263 -5.84 -2.97 -7.25
N SER A 264 -5.56 -3.99 -6.43
CA SER A 264 -4.16 -4.24 -6.02
C SER A 264 -3.31 -4.52 -7.28
N SER A 265 -2.12 -3.95 -7.41
CA SER A 265 -1.38 -3.98 -8.69
C SER A 265 -0.94 -5.37 -9.16
N LEU A 266 -0.86 -6.36 -8.27
CA LEU A 266 -0.57 -7.76 -8.63
C LEU A 266 -1.85 -8.57 -8.89
N GLN A 267 -3.03 -7.96 -8.73
CA GLN A 267 -4.31 -8.63 -8.81
C GLN A 267 -4.73 -8.88 -10.26
N GLU A 268 -4.88 -10.16 -10.56
CA GLU A 268 -5.47 -10.68 -11.80
C GLU A 268 -6.88 -11.25 -11.56
N GLU A 269 -7.62 -11.49 -12.65
CA GLU A 269 -8.98 -12.06 -12.66
C GLU A 269 -9.09 -13.37 -11.85
N ARG A 270 -8.07 -14.23 -11.91
CA ARG A 270 -8.02 -15.50 -11.16
C ARG A 270 -8.19 -15.29 -9.65
N HIS A 271 -7.66 -14.20 -9.10
CA HIS A 271 -7.75 -13.91 -7.66
C HIS A 271 -9.17 -13.50 -7.28
N VAL A 272 -9.83 -12.68 -8.11
CA VAL A 272 -11.22 -12.29 -7.89
C VAL A 272 -12.14 -13.50 -7.93
N ARG A 273 -11.92 -14.42 -8.89
CA ARG A 273 -12.65 -15.71 -8.96
C ARG A 273 -12.39 -16.57 -7.73
N SER A 274 -11.13 -16.74 -7.33
CA SER A 274 -10.77 -17.53 -6.14
C SER A 274 -11.35 -16.93 -4.85
N ALA A 275 -11.36 -15.61 -4.71
CA ALA A 275 -11.97 -14.92 -3.57
C ALA A 275 -13.49 -15.16 -3.53
N TRP A 276 -14.17 -15.11 -4.68
CA TRP A 276 -15.59 -15.43 -4.74
C TRP A 276 -15.90 -16.89 -4.38
N GLU A 277 -15.10 -17.85 -4.88
CA GLU A 277 -15.25 -19.25 -4.49
C GLU A 277 -15.04 -19.46 -2.98
N LEU A 278 -14.07 -18.75 -2.39
CA LEU A 278 -13.85 -18.76 -0.95
C LEU A 278 -15.06 -18.19 -0.19
N ILE A 279 -15.61 -17.04 -0.62
CA ILE A 279 -16.82 -16.44 -0.04
C ILE A 279 -17.98 -17.44 -0.08
N LYS A 280 -18.30 -18.01 -1.25
CA LYS A 280 -19.38 -18.99 -1.38
C LYS A 280 -19.18 -20.20 -0.48
N LYS A 281 -17.96 -20.74 -0.43
CA LYS A 281 -17.62 -21.90 0.40
C LYS A 281 -17.83 -21.60 1.88
N THR A 282 -17.26 -20.50 2.36
CA THR A 282 -17.36 -20.09 3.77
C THR A 282 -18.81 -19.81 4.16
N THR A 283 -19.59 -19.15 3.30
CA THR A 283 -21.03 -18.94 3.54
C THR A 283 -21.80 -20.26 3.58
N THR A 284 -21.52 -21.21 2.68
CA THR A 284 -22.18 -22.53 2.74
C THR A 284 -21.89 -23.24 4.07
N GLU A 285 -20.62 -23.28 4.49
CA GLU A 285 -20.21 -23.90 5.77
C GLU A 285 -20.92 -23.26 6.97
N MET A 286 -21.06 -21.92 6.98
CA MET A 286 -21.79 -21.19 8.02
C MET A 286 -23.27 -21.55 8.07
N MET A 287 -23.90 -21.70 6.91
CA MET A 287 -25.35 -21.92 6.80
C MET A 287 -25.76 -23.39 7.02
N THR A 288 -24.83 -24.35 6.90
CA THR A 288 -25.07 -25.78 7.19
C THR A 288 -24.83 -26.18 8.64
N MET A 289 -24.22 -25.32 9.46
CA MET A 289 -23.93 -25.59 10.88
C MET A 289 -25.00 -25.08 11.85
N ASN A 290 -26.08 -24.49 11.33
CA ASN A 290 -27.30 -24.11 12.07
C ASN A 290 -28.46 -25.01 11.64
#